data_AF-A0A2E3SLS5-F1
#
_entry.id   AF-A0A2E3SLS5-F1
#
_cell.length_a   1.000
_cell.length_b   1.000
_cell.length_c   1.000
_cell.angle_alpha   90.00
_cell.angle_beta   90.00
_cell.angle_gamma   90.00
#
_symmetry.space_group_name_H-M   'P 1'
#
loop_
_entity.id
_entity.type
_entity.pdbx_description
1 polymer ?
#
loop_
_entity_poly.entity_id
_entity_poly.type
_entity_poly.pdbx_seq_one_letter_code
_entity_poly.pdbx_strand_id
1 'polypeptide(L)'
;MAFDYGQRHKLELKFARWQANYFRCKSFKIFKIDLYGGSALTDNIKVPNHRDVNEIPNSIPNTYVPSRNIIFLSFASGYAEFLNINHIFIGVNSVDYSGYPDCRIEFIQKFENLINFSTKKGLEKKKI
;
A
#
# COMPACT_ATOMS: atom_id res chain seq x y z
N MET A 1 -8.56 0.81 -6.05
CA MET A 1 -8.65 1.87 -5.01
C MET A 1 -7.32 2.61 -4.95
N ALA A 2 -7.28 3.83 -4.41
CA ALA A 2 -6.04 4.57 -4.18
C ALA A 2 -6.11 5.30 -2.84
N PHE A 3 -4.96 5.73 -2.33
CA PHE A 3 -4.84 6.40 -1.03
C PHE A 3 -4.22 7.79 -1.21
N ASP A 4 -4.93 8.82 -0.78
CA ASP A 4 -4.39 10.16 -0.61
C ASP A 4 -3.95 10.30 0.85
N TYR A 5 -2.66 10.11 1.10
CA TYR A 5 -2.10 10.07 2.45
C TYR A 5 -1.25 11.30 2.78
N GLY A 6 -1.41 12.39 2.01
CA GLY A 6 -0.55 13.56 2.12
C GLY A 6 0.70 13.51 1.24
N GLN A 7 0.80 12.56 0.30
CA GLN A 7 1.99 12.45 -0.57
C GLN A 7 2.19 13.70 -1.43
N ARG A 8 3.46 14.08 -1.65
CA ARG A 8 3.87 15.20 -2.50
C ARG A 8 3.47 15.01 -3.96
N HIS A 9 3.66 13.81 -4.49
CA HIS A 9 3.33 13.49 -5.88
C HIS A 9 1.85 13.17 -6.06
N LYS A 10 1.00 14.19 -5.95
CA LYS A 10 -0.46 14.06 -6.19
C LYS A 10 -0.81 13.62 -7.62
N LEU A 11 0.13 13.73 -8.56
CA LEU A 11 -0.04 13.29 -9.94
C LEU A 11 -0.32 11.78 -10.03
N GLU A 12 0.23 10.99 -9.10
CA GLU A 12 -0.01 9.54 -9.00
C GLU A 12 -1.51 9.21 -8.88
N LEU A 13 -2.26 10.02 -8.12
CA LEU A 13 -3.71 9.84 -7.95
C LEU A 13 -4.48 10.11 -9.25
N LYS A 14 -4.01 11.09 -10.05
CA LYS A 14 -4.61 11.38 -11.36
C LYS A 14 -4.37 10.22 -12.32
N PHE A 15 -3.15 9.68 -12.37
CA PHE A 15 -2.84 8.51 -13.20
C PHE A 15 -3.53 7.24 -12.73
N ALA A 16 -3.66 7.01 -11.42
CA ALA A 16 -4.41 5.88 -10.89
C ALA A 16 -5.88 5.92 -11.34
N ARG A 17 -6.51 7.11 -11.29
CA ARG A 17 -7.88 7.30 -11.81
C ARG A 17 -7.96 7.09 -13.32
N TRP A 18 -7.00 7.65 -14.06
CA TRP A 18 -6.93 7.47 -15.51
C TRP A 18 -6.82 5.98 -15.89
N GLN A 19 -5.94 5.22 -15.23
CA GLN A 19 -5.80 3.78 -15.46
C GLN A 19 -7.09 3.03 -15.15
N ALA A 20 -7.74 3.33 -14.02
CA ALA A 20 -9.00 2.69 -13.66
C ALA A 20 -10.10 2.95 -14.71
N ASN A 21 -10.15 4.15 -15.27
CA ASN A 21 -11.07 4.49 -16.36
C ASN A 21 -10.70 3.76 -17.66
N TYR A 22 -9.42 3.76 -18.02
CA TYR A 22 -8.90 3.12 -19.23
C TYR A 22 -9.21 1.61 -19.25
N PHE A 23 -8.97 0.93 -18.13
CA PHE A 23 -9.27 -0.50 -17.97
C PHE A 23 -10.72 -0.80 -17.57
N ARG A 24 -11.60 0.22 -17.53
CA ARG A 24 -13.04 0.09 -17.20
C ARG A 24 -13.30 -0.66 -15.89
N CYS A 25 -12.53 -0.34 -14.85
CA CYS A 25 -12.75 -0.89 -13.52
C CYS A 25 -14.17 -0.57 -13.04
N LYS A 26 -14.86 -1.57 -12.45
CA LYS A 26 -16.24 -1.41 -11.95
C LYS A 26 -16.40 -0.28 -10.93
N SER A 27 -15.34 -0.01 -10.16
CA SER A 27 -15.30 1.09 -9.21
C SER A 27 -13.88 1.59 -8.98
N PHE A 28 -13.74 2.87 -8.67
CA PHE A 28 -12.50 3.48 -8.24
C PHE A 28 -12.77 4.49 -7.13
N LYS A 29 -12.18 4.27 -5.96
CA LYS A 29 -12.25 5.17 -4.80
C LYS A 29 -10.86 5.64 -4.40
N ILE A 30 -10.78 6.89 -3.97
CA ILE A 30 -9.62 7.46 -3.29
C ILE A 30 -9.99 7.61 -1.81
N PHE A 31 -9.21 7.02 -0.92
CA PHE A 31 -9.36 7.16 0.52
C PHE A 31 -8.39 8.21 1.01
N LYS A 32 -8.89 9.26 1.66
CA LYS A 32 -8.04 10.29 2.26
C LYS A 32 -7.64 9.86 3.67
N ILE A 33 -6.34 9.90 3.95
CA ILE A 33 -5.73 9.56 5.24
C ILE A 33 -4.89 10.75 5.65
N ASP A 34 -5.25 11.37 6.78
CA ASP A 34 -4.57 12.56 7.29
C ASP A 34 -3.87 12.21 8.61
N LEU A 35 -2.72 11.56 8.50
CA LEU A 35 -1.97 11.02 9.66
C LEU A 35 -0.46 11.24 9.56
N TYR A 36 0.09 11.57 8.39
CA TYR A 36 1.51 11.40 8.11
C TYR A 36 2.24 12.70 7.76
N GLY A 37 3.49 12.77 8.24
CA GLY A 37 4.52 13.76 7.95
C GLY A 37 5.90 13.15 8.26
N GLY A 38 6.98 13.90 8.07
CA GLY A 38 8.34 13.51 8.46
C GLY A 38 9.11 12.62 7.47
N SER A 39 8.56 12.36 6.28
CA SER A 39 9.24 11.58 5.23
C SER A 39 9.49 12.41 3.98
N ALA A 40 10.42 12.00 3.12
CA ALA A 40 10.65 12.63 1.82
C ALA A 40 9.46 12.53 0.86
N LEU A 41 8.51 11.63 1.12
CA LEU A 41 7.28 11.49 0.35
C LEU A 41 6.15 12.41 0.82
N THR A 42 6.20 12.93 2.05
CA THR A 42 5.16 13.78 2.64
C THR A 42 5.63 15.22 2.86
N ASP A 43 6.94 15.42 3.07
CA ASP A 43 7.51 16.69 3.52
C ASP A 43 8.62 17.18 2.58
N ASN A 44 9.09 18.42 2.78
CA ASN A 44 10.14 19.03 1.96
C ASN A 44 11.55 18.50 2.29
N ILE A 45 11.72 17.17 2.24
CA ILE A 45 12.98 16.46 2.39
C ILE A 45 13.41 15.96 1.00
N LYS A 46 14.72 15.95 0.72
CA LYS A 46 15.24 15.47 -0.56
C LYS A 46 15.03 13.96 -0.69
N VAL A 47 14.42 13.54 -1.80
CA VAL A 47 14.29 12.12 -2.17
C VAL A 47 15.66 11.62 -2.65
N PRO A 48 16.19 10.51 -2.12
CA PRO A 48 17.42 9.90 -2.60
C PRO A 48 17.28 9.51 -4.08
N ASN A 49 18.34 9.67 -4.85
CA ASN A 49 18.36 9.29 -6.26
C ASN A 49 19.57 8.40 -6.48
N HIS A 50 19.35 7.08 -6.42
CA HIS A 50 20.37 6.04 -6.62
C HIS A 50 20.31 5.58 -8.07
N ARG A 51 21.47 5.44 -8.72
CA ARG A 51 21.53 5.01 -10.13
C ARG A 51 21.71 3.50 -10.27
N ASP A 52 22.18 2.85 -9.22
CA ASP A 52 22.35 1.41 -9.12
C ASP A 52 21.65 0.90 -7.85
N VAL A 53 21.04 -0.29 -7.90
CA VAL A 53 20.43 -0.97 -6.76
C VAL A 53 21.45 -1.23 -5.65
N ASN A 54 22.72 -1.47 -6.02
CA ASN A 54 23.82 -1.67 -5.08
C ASN A 54 24.15 -0.42 -4.24
N GLU A 55 23.73 0.77 -4.68
CA GLU A 55 23.93 2.03 -3.95
C GLU A 55 22.84 2.27 -2.89
N ILE A 56 21.78 1.45 -2.87
CA ILE A 56 20.66 1.63 -1.95
C ILE A 56 21.07 1.08 -0.57
N PRO A 57 21.07 1.92 0.48
CA PRO A 57 21.43 1.47 1.82
C PRO A 57 20.48 0.38 2.33
N ASN A 58 21.01 -0.57 3.11
CA ASN A 58 20.20 -1.57 3.84
C ASN A 58 19.52 -1.01 5.11
N SER A 59 19.46 0.31 5.26
CA SER A 59 18.78 1.00 6.37
C SER A 59 17.38 1.46 5.95
N ILE A 60 16.53 1.81 6.92
CA ILE A 60 15.22 2.40 6.65
C ILE A 60 15.45 3.74 5.92
N PRO A 61 14.93 3.92 4.69
CA PRO A 61 15.18 5.11 3.90
C PRO A 61 14.30 6.26 4.40
N ASN A 62 14.71 7.50 4.13
CA ASN A 62 13.94 8.70 4.49
C ASN A 62 12.62 8.84 3.70
N THR A 63 12.41 8.01 2.67
CA THR A 63 11.16 7.84 1.93
C THR A 63 10.20 6.87 2.62
N TYR A 64 10.60 6.25 3.74
CA TYR A 64 9.72 5.42 4.56
C TYR A 64 8.64 6.26 5.23
N VAL A 65 7.39 5.84 5.05
CA VAL A 65 6.23 6.36 5.76
C VAL A 65 5.80 5.31 6.77
N PRO A 66 5.81 5.59 8.08
CA PRO A 66 5.53 4.60 9.11
C PRO A 66 4.23 3.82 8.89
N SER A 67 4.34 2.49 8.83
CA SER A 67 3.20 1.55 8.78
C SER A 67 2.20 1.82 7.65
N ARG A 68 2.63 2.44 6.55
CA ARG A 68 1.73 2.83 5.45
C ARG A 68 1.03 1.63 4.82
N ASN A 69 1.74 0.54 4.52
CA ASN A 69 1.11 -0.61 3.85
C ASN A 69 0.18 -1.38 4.80
N ILE A 70 0.45 -1.36 6.12
CA ILE A 70 -0.46 -1.91 7.13
C ILE A 70 -1.82 -1.20 7.03
N ILE A 71 -1.82 0.14 7.06
CA ILE A 71 -3.06 0.93 6.99
C ILE A 71 -3.77 0.72 5.65
N PHE A 72 -3.03 0.70 4.53
CA PHE A 72 -3.63 0.47 3.22
C PHE A 72 -4.31 -0.89 3.12
N LEU A 73 -3.65 -1.96 3.59
CA LEU A 73 -4.21 -3.30 3.59
C LEU A 73 -5.39 -3.43 4.57
N SER A 74 -5.38 -2.75 5.72
CA SER A 74 -6.54 -2.69 6.62
C SER A 74 -7.78 -2.09 5.95
N PHE A 75 -7.63 -0.97 5.23
CA PHE A 75 -8.72 -0.37 4.46
C PHE A 75 -9.19 -1.27 3.30
N ALA A 76 -8.24 -1.87 2.58
CA ALA A 76 -8.54 -2.79 1.50
C ALA A 76 -9.31 -4.01 1.99
N SER A 77 -8.92 -4.58 3.14
CA SER A 77 -9.59 -5.71 3.79
C SER A 77 -11.05 -5.39 4.12
N GLY A 78 -11.30 -4.30 4.85
CA GLY A 78 -12.66 -3.92 5.21
C GLY A 78 -13.52 -3.61 3.98
N TYR A 79 -12.95 -2.99 2.96
CA TYR A 79 -13.67 -2.70 1.72
C TYR A 79 -13.96 -3.96 0.89
N ALA A 80 -13.03 -4.91 0.84
CA ALA A 80 -13.21 -6.20 0.20
C ALA A 80 -14.32 -7.00 0.89
N GLU A 81 -14.35 -7.02 2.22
CA GLU A 81 -15.41 -7.69 2.99
C GLU A 81 -16.78 -7.06 2.71
N PHE A 82 -16.89 -5.72 2.76
CA PHE A 82 -18.12 -4.99 2.45
C PHE A 82 -18.66 -5.29 1.04
N LEU A 83 -17.77 -5.40 0.05
CA LEU A 83 -18.13 -5.69 -1.35
C LEU A 83 -18.22 -7.18 -1.66
N ASN A 84 -18.03 -8.06 -0.68
CA ASN A 84 -17.96 -9.49 -0.87
C ASN A 84 -16.89 -9.93 -1.91
N ILE A 85 -15.74 -9.24 -1.95
CA ILE A 85 -14.56 -9.60 -2.77
C ILE A 85 -13.66 -10.59 -1.99
N ASN A 86 -13.00 -11.50 -2.72
CA ASN A 86 -12.17 -12.58 -2.16
C ASN A 86 -10.68 -12.44 -2.48
N HIS A 87 -10.27 -11.35 -3.13
CA HIS A 87 -8.89 -11.17 -3.57
C HIS A 87 -8.48 -9.71 -3.42
N ILE A 88 -7.34 -9.48 -2.78
CA ILE A 88 -6.69 -8.17 -2.69
C ILE A 88 -5.34 -8.27 -3.40
N PHE A 89 -5.12 -7.39 -4.36
CA PHE A 89 -3.83 -7.27 -5.05
C PHE A 89 -3.11 -6.01 -4.57
N ILE A 90 -1.82 -6.14 -4.26
CA ILE A 90 -0.95 -5.04 -3.88
C ILE A 90 0.37 -5.14 -4.66
N GLY A 91 0.83 -4.02 -5.21
CA GLY A 91 2.06 -3.93 -6.00
C GLY A 91 3.31 -3.63 -5.18
N VAL A 92 3.48 -4.24 -4.00
CA VAL A 92 4.75 -4.12 -3.27
C VAL A 92 5.81 -5.01 -3.94
N ASN A 93 7.03 -4.50 -4.03
CA ASN A 93 8.15 -5.22 -4.65
C ASN A 93 9.14 -5.69 -3.58
N SER A 94 9.52 -6.96 -3.64
CA SER A 94 10.51 -7.56 -2.74
C SER A 94 11.96 -7.24 -3.12
N VAL A 95 12.23 -6.92 -4.40
CA VAL A 95 13.56 -6.52 -4.89
C VAL A 95 13.93 -5.12 -4.41
N ASP A 96 12.93 -4.28 -4.12
CA ASP A 96 13.09 -2.96 -3.51
C ASP A 96 13.18 -3.05 -1.97
N TYR A 97 13.67 -4.16 -1.39
CA TYR A 97 13.66 -4.42 0.06
C TYR A 97 14.20 -3.26 0.89
N SER A 98 15.17 -2.49 0.38
CA SER A 98 15.65 -1.17 0.85
C SER A 98 15.14 -0.70 2.22
N GLY A 99 15.37 -1.48 3.27
CA GLY A 99 14.91 -1.21 4.64
C GLY A 99 13.39 -1.19 4.93
N TYR A 100 12.48 -1.49 3.99
CA TYR A 100 11.03 -1.43 4.20
C TYR A 100 10.48 -2.71 4.87
N PRO A 101 10.04 -2.67 6.14
CA PRO A 101 9.60 -3.87 6.86
C PRO A 101 8.29 -4.46 6.32
N ASP A 102 7.47 -3.64 5.66
CA ASP A 102 6.10 -3.89 5.19
C ASP A 102 6.01 -4.14 3.67
N CYS A 103 7.13 -4.40 3.01
CA CYS A 103 7.20 -4.87 1.62
C CYS A 103 7.67 -6.33 1.49
N ARG A 104 7.96 -6.98 2.62
CA ARG A 104 8.48 -8.36 2.68
C ARG A 104 7.40 -9.41 2.41
N ILE A 105 7.82 -10.56 1.89
CA ILE A 105 6.92 -11.71 1.69
C ILE A 105 6.32 -12.19 3.02
N GLU A 106 7.12 -12.22 4.10
CA GLU A 106 6.66 -12.62 5.43
C GLU A 106 5.64 -11.64 6.00
N PHE A 107 5.75 -10.35 5.64
CA PHE A 107 4.74 -9.37 6.00
C PHE A 107 3.42 -9.67 5.29
N ILE A 108 3.45 -9.87 3.97
CA ILE A 108 2.24 -10.16 3.18
C ILE A 108 1.55 -11.44 3.65
N GLN A 109 2.30 -12.52 3.87
CA GLN A 109 1.75 -13.80 4.36
C GLN A 109 1.12 -13.66 5.76
N LYS A 110 1.77 -12.93 6.67
CA LYS A 110 1.21 -12.68 8.01
C LYS A 110 -0.05 -11.83 7.95
N PHE A 111 -0.09 -10.84 7.06
CA PHE A 111 -1.26 -9.97 6.91
C PHE A 111 -2.45 -10.74 6.29
N GLU A 112 -2.21 -11.58 5.28
CA GLU A 112 -3.23 -12.46 4.71
C GLU A 112 -3.83 -13.38 5.79
N ASN A 113 -2.99 -14.02 6.60
CA ASN A 113 -3.44 -14.85 7.72
C ASN A 113 -4.28 -14.05 8.73
N LEU A 114 -3.85 -12.82 9.05
CA LEU A 114 -4.61 -11.94 9.94
C LEU A 114 -6.00 -11.63 9.39
N ILE A 115 -6.13 -11.22 8.12
CA ILE A 115 -7.43 -10.92 7.49
C ILE A 115 -8.33 -12.16 7.50
N ASN A 116 -7.78 -13.31 7.11
CA ASN A 116 -8.52 -14.56 7.06
C ASN A 116 -8.91 -15.10 8.45
N PHE A 117 -8.20 -14.70 9.51
CA PHE A 117 -8.55 -15.04 10.89
C PHE A 117 -9.59 -14.09 11.49
N SER A 118 -9.60 -12.81 11.10
CA SER A 118 -10.30 -11.73 11.81
C SER A 118 -11.57 -11.21 11.14
N THR A 119 -11.96 -11.76 9.98
CA THR A 119 -13.15 -11.34 9.23
C THR A 119 -14.28 -12.37 9.33
N LYS A 120 -15.54 -11.95 9.15
CA LYS A 120 -16.69 -12.86 9.10
C LYS A 120 -16.52 -13.87 7.97
N LYS A 121 -16.04 -13.38 6.83
CA LYS A 121 -15.68 -14.21 5.67
C LYS A 121 -14.68 -15.31 6.00
N GLY A 122 -13.62 -14.95 6.73
CA GLY A 122 -12.63 -15.87 7.25
C GLY A 122 -13.22 -16.99 8.09
N LEU A 123 -14.10 -16.64 9.04
CA LEU A 123 -14.82 -17.61 9.90
C LEU A 123 -15.74 -18.54 9.10
N GLU A 124 -16.36 -18.05 8.03
CA GLU A 124 -17.18 -18.83 7.10
C GLU A 124 -16.34 -19.68 6.11
N LYS A 125 -15.01 -19.73 6.28
CA LYS A 125 -14.06 -20.41 5.38
C LYS A 125 -14.06 -19.86 3.95
N LYS A 126 -14.48 -18.61 3.75
CA LYS A 126 -14.45 -17.89 2.47
C LYS A 126 -13.28 -16.91 2.50
N LYS A 127 -12.07 -17.41 2.20
CA LYS A 127 -10.84 -16.61 2.28
C LYS A 127 -10.90 -15.36 1.37
N ILE A 128 -10.25 -14.29 1.84
CA ILE A 128 -9.92 -13.05 1.11
C ILE A 128 -8.44 -13.08 0.72
#